data_AF-A0A2I0KUD6-F1
#
_entry.id   AF-A0A2I0KUD6-F1
#
_cell.length_a   1.000
_cell.length_b   1.000
_cell.length_c   1.000
_cell.angle_alpha   90.00
_cell.angle_beta   90.00
_cell.angle_gamma   90.00
#
_symmetry.space_group_name_H-M   'P 1'
#
loop_
_entity.id
_entity.type
_entity.pdbx_description
1 polymer ?
#
loop_
_entity_poly.entity_id
_entity_poly.type
_entity_poly.pdbx_seq_one_letter_code
_entity_poly.pdbx_strand_id
1 'polypeptide(L)'
;MEQFKGQPRLPKFAVPKRYDIWLKPDLAACKFAGSVAIDVDVVSKTKFIVLNAAELSVTDAAVSFTPKGSSQKSLAAYIKKHACSNAKTEDLWAALEEGSGEPVNKLMNSWTKQKGYPVVSVSIKDQKLEFEQTQFLSSGSQGDGQWIVPISLCCGSYEACKNFLLQDRSTSINADGAPSWIKVLEPWKVELIEQDEILVLEFRKTLPIGLGVLAIGFEGTLNDGMKGFYRSKYEHNGEKKNMAVTQFEPADARRCFPCWDEPACKISFKVARIAADATPELMDNIKQFFISLFQYSAEKLGWEPKQGESHLDAMLRGEILTALAVFGHEETQKEASRRFNAFLEDRNTPLLPPDTRKAAYVAVMQAVNSSNRSGYDSLLRVYRETDLSQEKTRILSSLPSCPDPNIIQEVLQFIPFLEVRSQDAVFGLDVSHEGRDTAWTWLKVKLFLPII
;
A
#
# COMPACT_ATOMS: atom_id res chain seq x y z
N MET A 1 21.69 3.29 -14.75
CA MET A 1 20.54 2.35 -14.77
C MET A 1 20.94 1.02 -14.14
N GLU A 2 22.08 0.45 -14.53
CA GLU A 2 22.64 -0.82 -14.03
C GLU A 2 22.68 -1.03 -12.52
N GLN A 3 22.88 0.05 -11.73
CA GLN A 3 22.87 -0.03 -10.28
C GLN A 3 21.54 -0.49 -9.67
N PHE A 4 20.44 -0.47 -10.44
CA PHE A 4 19.12 -0.90 -10.00
C PHE A 4 18.76 -2.32 -10.48
N LYS A 5 19.57 -2.91 -11.38
CA LYS A 5 19.33 -4.26 -11.90
C LYS A 5 19.54 -5.32 -10.82
N GLY A 6 18.68 -6.33 -10.78
CA GLY A 6 18.71 -7.40 -9.80
C GLY A 6 18.52 -6.95 -8.34
N GLN A 7 18.06 -5.71 -8.11
CA GLN A 7 17.84 -5.21 -6.76
C GLN A 7 16.49 -5.69 -6.23
N PRO A 8 16.44 -6.18 -4.97
CA PRO A 8 15.25 -6.80 -4.40
C PRO A 8 14.08 -5.85 -4.15
N ARG A 9 14.38 -4.56 -3.98
CA ARG A 9 13.39 -3.53 -3.63
C ARG A 9 13.69 -2.25 -4.38
N LEU A 10 12.64 -1.47 -4.64
CA LEU A 10 12.80 -0.14 -5.19
C LEU A 10 13.62 0.76 -4.23
N PRO A 11 14.48 1.64 -4.77
CA PRO A 11 15.20 2.62 -3.98
C PRO A 11 14.26 3.54 -3.18
N LYS A 12 14.64 3.86 -1.94
CA LYS A 12 13.83 4.65 -1.01
C LYS A 12 14.01 6.17 -1.15
N PHE A 13 14.61 6.67 -2.22
CA PHE A 13 14.82 8.11 -2.42
C PHE A 13 13.57 8.86 -2.89
N ALA A 14 12.54 8.15 -3.35
CA ALA A 14 11.26 8.70 -3.79
C ALA A 14 10.13 7.83 -3.23
N VAL A 15 9.13 8.44 -2.59
CA VAL A 15 8.03 7.74 -1.92
C VAL A 15 6.69 8.25 -2.47
N PRO A 16 5.84 7.38 -3.03
CA PRO A 16 4.53 7.80 -3.53
C PRO A 16 3.57 8.09 -2.37
N LYS A 17 2.69 9.06 -2.56
CA LYS A 17 1.68 9.49 -1.57
C LYS A 17 0.25 9.31 -2.08
N ARG A 18 0.03 9.56 -3.37
CA ARG A 18 -1.28 9.51 -4.02
C ARG A 18 -1.12 9.17 -5.49
N TYR A 19 -2.08 8.43 -6.03
CA TYR A 19 -2.18 8.11 -7.45
C TYR A 19 -3.51 8.63 -7.98
N ASP A 20 -3.47 9.34 -9.09
CA ASP A 20 -4.64 9.64 -9.91
C ASP A 20 -4.43 8.92 -11.26
N ILE A 21 -5.24 7.87 -11.50
CA ILE A 21 -5.07 6.95 -12.63
C ILE A 21 -6.24 7.10 -13.58
N TRP A 22 -5.95 7.16 -14.88
CA TRP A 22 -6.93 7.12 -15.95
C TRP A 22 -6.59 6.00 -16.93
N LEU A 23 -7.59 5.22 -17.33
CA LEU A 23 -7.45 4.10 -18.26
C LEU A 23 -8.52 4.19 -19.35
N LYS A 24 -8.13 3.95 -20.59
CA LYS A 24 -9.00 3.85 -21.76
C LYS A 24 -8.74 2.53 -22.48
N PRO A 25 -9.54 1.48 -22.21
CA PRO A 25 -9.44 0.21 -22.90
C PRO A 25 -9.99 0.30 -24.34
N ASP A 26 -9.30 -0.38 -25.26
CA ASP A 26 -9.76 -0.69 -26.60
C ASP A 26 -9.94 -2.22 -26.70
N LEU A 27 -11.19 -2.66 -26.58
CA LEU A 27 -11.56 -4.09 -26.56
C LEU A 27 -11.44 -4.75 -27.94
N ALA A 28 -11.41 -3.98 -29.03
CA ALA A 28 -11.25 -4.51 -30.37
C ALA A 28 -9.77 -4.77 -30.67
N ALA A 29 -8.92 -3.77 -30.40
CA ALA A 29 -7.47 -3.89 -30.53
C ALA A 29 -6.81 -4.72 -29.42
N CYS A 30 -7.54 -4.95 -28.32
CA CYS A 30 -7.06 -5.64 -27.11
C CYS A 30 -5.86 -4.92 -26.50
N LYS A 31 -5.96 -3.59 -26.47
CA LYS A 31 -4.98 -2.66 -25.93
C LYS A 31 -5.65 -1.71 -24.95
N PHE A 32 -4.85 -0.94 -24.23
CA PHE A 32 -5.34 0.20 -23.47
C PHE A 32 -4.31 1.32 -23.49
N ALA A 33 -4.81 2.55 -23.43
CA ALA A 33 -4.00 3.72 -23.12
C ALA A 33 -4.30 4.17 -21.69
N GLY A 34 -3.34 4.80 -21.04
CA GLY A 34 -3.55 5.34 -19.71
C GLY A 34 -2.62 6.48 -19.36
N SER A 35 -2.96 7.15 -18.27
CA SER A 35 -2.10 8.12 -17.62
C SER A 35 -2.16 7.94 -16.12
N VAL A 36 -1.04 8.21 -15.45
CA VAL A 36 -0.95 8.24 -14.01
C VAL A 36 -0.24 9.50 -13.55
N ALA A 37 -0.86 10.23 -12.63
CA ALA A 37 -0.23 11.30 -11.87
C ALA A 37 0.02 10.80 -10.45
N ILE A 38 1.27 10.90 -10.00
CA ILE A 38 1.71 10.40 -8.70
C ILE A 38 2.24 11.58 -7.90
N ASP A 39 1.64 11.86 -6.74
CA ASP A 39 2.30 12.71 -5.74
C ASP A 39 3.50 11.93 -5.19
N VAL A 40 4.70 12.40 -5.48
CA VAL A 40 5.98 11.77 -5.09
C VAL A 40 6.71 12.68 -4.12
N ASP A 41 7.12 12.13 -2.99
CA ASP A 41 8.00 12.77 -2.01
C ASP A 41 9.44 12.33 -2.25
N VAL A 42 10.27 13.21 -2.80
CA VAL A 42 11.70 12.96 -3.02
C VAL A 42 12.41 13.20 -1.69
N VAL A 43 12.78 12.13 -0.98
CA VAL A 43 13.30 12.22 0.39
C VAL A 43 14.83 12.34 0.46
N SER A 44 15.55 12.06 -0.63
CA SER A 44 17.00 12.24 -0.70
C SER A 44 17.45 12.68 -2.09
N LYS A 45 18.62 13.33 -2.16
CA LYS A 45 19.16 13.87 -3.43
C LYS A 45 19.34 12.74 -4.42
N THR A 46 18.62 12.80 -5.53
CA THR A 46 18.67 11.78 -6.58
C THR A 46 18.48 12.42 -7.95
N LYS A 47 19.00 11.75 -8.98
CA LYS A 47 18.66 12.03 -10.39
C LYS A 47 17.70 10.98 -10.95
N PHE A 48 17.25 10.06 -10.12
CA PHE A 48 16.47 8.90 -10.54
C PHE A 48 15.11 8.87 -9.85
N ILE A 49 14.10 8.40 -10.56
CA ILE A 49 12.89 7.82 -9.99
C ILE A 49 12.79 6.40 -10.55
N VAL A 50 12.60 5.40 -9.69
CA VAL A 50 12.43 4.01 -10.12
C VAL A 50 11.05 3.56 -9.65
N LEU A 51 10.27 3.03 -10.59
CA LEU A 51 8.94 2.46 -10.37
C LEU A 51 8.94 1.02 -10.85
N ASN A 52 7.93 0.25 -10.48
CA ASN A 52 7.59 -0.99 -11.14
C ASN A 52 6.77 -0.70 -12.40
N ALA A 53 7.10 -1.38 -13.49
CA ALA A 53 6.32 -1.43 -14.71
C ALA A 53 6.68 -2.72 -15.47
N ALA A 54 5.68 -3.41 -16.00
CA ALA A 54 5.89 -4.59 -16.84
C ALA A 54 4.93 -4.55 -18.01
N GLU A 55 5.38 -4.93 -19.21
CA GLU A 55 4.51 -5.04 -20.39
C GLU A 55 3.80 -3.72 -20.79
N LEU A 56 4.40 -2.58 -20.42
CA LEU A 56 3.93 -1.23 -20.75
C LEU A 56 4.90 -0.52 -21.69
N SER A 57 4.36 0.30 -22.58
CA SER A 57 5.13 1.24 -23.40
C SER A 57 5.05 2.63 -22.77
N VAL A 58 6.20 3.22 -22.45
CA VAL A 58 6.33 4.57 -21.89
C VAL A 58 7.37 5.32 -22.72
N THR A 59 7.02 6.50 -23.24
CA THR A 59 7.94 7.34 -24.02
C THR A 59 8.48 8.48 -23.15
N ASP A 60 9.66 9.01 -23.51
CA ASP A 60 10.28 10.13 -22.79
C ASP A 60 9.35 11.35 -22.72
N ALA A 61 8.69 11.69 -23.84
CA ALA A 61 7.76 12.81 -23.95
C ALA A 61 6.48 12.66 -23.11
N ALA A 62 6.14 11.42 -22.71
CA ALA A 62 4.98 11.14 -21.89
C ALA A 62 5.28 11.26 -20.38
N VAL A 63 6.51 11.60 -19.99
CA VAL A 63 6.90 11.69 -18.59
C VAL A 63 7.29 13.11 -18.22
N SER A 64 6.70 13.61 -17.13
CA SER A 64 7.11 14.89 -16.55
C SER A 64 7.09 14.85 -15.03
N PHE A 65 7.99 15.59 -14.41
CA PHE A 65 8.03 15.81 -12.97
C PHE A 65 7.90 17.29 -12.67
N THR A 66 6.89 17.63 -11.88
CA THR A 66 6.62 18.99 -11.46
C THR A 66 6.94 19.12 -9.97
N PRO A 67 8.06 19.76 -9.58
CA PRO A 67 8.32 20.08 -8.19
C PRO A 67 7.25 21.04 -7.66
N LYS A 68 6.68 20.76 -6.49
CA LYS A 68 5.97 21.80 -5.74
C LYS A 68 7.05 22.78 -5.23
N GLY A 69 6.80 24.09 -5.37
CA GLY A 69 7.79 25.17 -5.17
C GLY A 69 8.60 25.09 -3.86
N SER A 70 9.74 25.79 -3.82
CA SER A 70 10.91 25.57 -2.94
C SER A 70 10.70 25.69 -1.43
N SER A 71 9.83 24.87 -0.84
CA SER A 71 9.66 24.76 0.61
C SER A 71 10.98 24.45 1.32
N GLN A 72 11.95 23.83 0.65
CA GLN A 72 13.23 23.45 1.26
C GLN A 72 14.11 24.62 1.67
N LYS A 73 14.21 25.68 0.86
CA LYS A 73 15.04 26.86 1.21
C LYS A 73 14.41 27.62 2.36
N SER A 74 13.09 27.81 2.30
CA SER A 74 12.29 28.38 3.37
C SER A 74 12.37 27.56 4.66
N LEU A 75 12.34 26.23 4.55
CA LEU A 75 12.46 25.32 5.69
C LEU A 75 13.88 25.33 6.28
N ALA A 76 14.92 25.40 5.45
CA ALA A 76 16.29 25.55 5.91
C ALA A 76 16.50 26.90 6.63
N ALA A 77 15.91 27.98 6.10
CA ALA A 77 15.92 29.28 6.75
C ALA A 77 15.15 29.27 8.08
N TYR A 78 13.98 28.64 8.12
CA TYR A 78 13.19 28.43 9.34
C TYR A 78 13.96 27.65 10.41
N ILE A 79 14.53 26.49 10.05
CA ILE A 79 15.33 25.67 10.97
C ILE A 79 16.53 26.47 11.50
N LYS A 80 17.21 27.23 10.64
CA LYS A 80 18.34 28.08 11.06
C LYS A 80 17.89 29.21 11.99
N LYS A 81 16.76 29.86 11.72
CA LYS A 81 16.21 30.97 12.50
C LYS A 81 15.76 30.53 13.90
N HIS A 82 15.21 29.33 14.03
CA HIS A 82 14.72 28.78 15.29
C HIS A 82 15.68 27.73 15.90
N ALA A 83 16.93 27.66 15.44
CA ALA A 83 17.91 26.73 15.95
C ALA A 83 18.14 26.95 17.45
N CYS A 84 18.12 25.84 18.22
CA CYS A 84 18.25 25.87 19.69
C CYS A 84 17.19 26.71 20.42
N SER A 85 16.03 26.92 19.79
CA SER A 85 14.91 27.68 20.34
C SER A 85 13.58 26.97 20.03
N ASN A 86 12.46 27.59 20.40
CA ASN A 86 11.12 27.11 20.12
C ASN A 86 10.50 27.88 18.93
N ALA A 87 9.43 27.33 18.38
CA ALA A 87 8.64 27.94 17.32
C ALA A 87 7.15 27.63 17.52
N LYS A 88 6.29 28.46 16.92
CA LYS A 88 4.85 28.26 16.82
C LYS A 88 4.48 27.95 15.36
N THR A 89 3.26 27.47 15.15
CA THR A 89 2.72 27.16 13.81
C THR A 89 2.86 28.35 12.85
N GLU A 90 2.59 29.56 13.32
CA GLU A 90 2.70 30.80 12.53
C GLU A 90 4.13 31.10 12.05
N ASP A 91 5.16 30.69 12.81
CA ASP A 91 6.56 30.94 12.45
C ASP A 91 6.97 30.14 11.20
N LEU A 92 6.45 28.91 11.07
CA LEU A 92 6.67 28.07 9.88
C LEU A 92 5.98 28.69 8.65
N TRP A 93 4.73 29.13 8.80
CA TRP A 93 3.99 29.74 7.70
C TRP A 93 4.61 31.04 7.23
N ALA A 94 5.08 31.88 8.15
CA ALA A 94 5.79 33.11 7.81
C ALA A 94 7.07 32.82 7.01
N ALA A 95 7.84 31.81 7.39
CA ALA A 95 9.06 31.44 6.66
C ALA A 95 8.76 30.87 5.26
N LEU A 96 7.71 30.06 5.12
CA LEU A 96 7.27 29.54 3.83
C LEU A 96 6.76 30.67 2.92
N GLU A 97 5.92 31.56 3.45
CA GLU A 97 5.37 32.75 2.77
C GLU A 97 6.48 33.69 2.30
N GLU A 98 7.46 33.98 3.16
CA GLU A 98 8.63 34.81 2.81
C GLU A 98 9.44 34.20 1.66
N GLY A 99 9.68 32.89 1.69
CA GLY A 99 10.49 32.23 0.66
C GLY A 99 9.73 31.84 -0.61
N SER A 100 8.40 31.80 -0.60
CA SER A 100 7.58 31.55 -1.79
C SER A 100 6.99 32.81 -2.40
N GLY A 101 6.82 33.89 -1.63
CA GLY A 101 6.08 35.08 -2.04
C GLY A 101 4.56 34.87 -2.14
N GLU A 102 4.06 33.75 -1.61
CA GLU A 102 2.65 33.33 -1.70
C GLU A 102 1.96 33.47 -0.35
N PRO A 103 0.62 33.66 -0.29
CA PRO A 103 -0.14 33.86 0.96
C PRO A 103 -0.31 32.56 1.76
N VAL A 104 0.79 31.88 2.07
CA VAL A 104 0.86 30.57 2.73
C VAL A 104 0.21 30.62 4.11
N ASN A 105 0.38 31.70 4.87
CA ASN A 105 -0.20 31.82 6.20
C ASN A 105 -1.73 31.84 6.15
N LYS A 106 -2.32 32.60 5.22
CA LYS A 106 -3.77 32.63 5.02
C LYS A 106 -4.29 31.24 4.64
N LEU A 107 -3.64 30.59 3.66
CA LEU A 107 -4.00 29.25 3.21
C LEU A 107 -3.90 28.24 4.35
N MET A 108 -2.73 28.10 4.96
CA MET A 108 -2.47 27.06 5.97
C MET A 108 -3.25 27.28 7.26
N ASN A 109 -3.56 28.52 7.66
CA ASN A 109 -4.47 28.76 8.79
C ASN A 109 -5.85 28.14 8.57
N SER A 110 -6.37 28.18 7.33
CA SER A 110 -7.64 27.52 7.02
C SER A 110 -7.55 25.99 7.18
N TRP A 111 -6.37 25.39 7.04
CA TRP A 111 -6.17 23.94 7.20
C TRP A 111 -5.85 23.52 8.63
N THR A 112 -5.18 24.36 9.42
CA THR A 112 -4.68 23.95 10.75
C THR A 112 -5.49 24.47 11.94
N LYS A 113 -6.35 25.49 11.76
CA LYS A 113 -7.14 26.07 12.86
C LYS A 113 -8.56 25.50 12.99
N GLN A 114 -8.92 24.54 12.14
CA GLN A 114 -10.19 23.83 12.20
C GLN A 114 -10.00 22.33 11.99
N LYS A 115 -10.95 21.53 12.45
CA LYS A 115 -10.97 20.08 12.29
C LYS A 115 -11.63 19.66 10.97
N GLY A 116 -11.24 18.51 10.44
CA GLY A 116 -11.82 17.93 9.24
C GLY A 116 -11.17 18.43 7.95
N TYR A 117 -11.85 18.21 6.83
CA TYR A 117 -11.36 18.53 5.49
C TYR A 117 -12.54 18.78 4.53
N PRO A 118 -12.32 19.47 3.40
CA PRO A 118 -13.38 19.76 2.44
C PRO A 118 -13.66 18.57 1.50
N VAL A 119 -14.90 18.49 1.02
CA VAL A 119 -15.30 17.84 -0.23
C VAL A 119 -15.56 18.95 -1.23
N VAL A 120 -14.96 18.84 -2.42
CA VAL A 120 -15.22 19.76 -3.53
C VAL A 120 -16.06 19.05 -4.58
N SER A 121 -17.25 19.55 -4.84
CA SER A 121 -18.12 19.14 -5.95
C SER A 121 -17.88 20.06 -7.15
N VAL A 122 -17.94 19.49 -8.34
CA VAL A 122 -17.81 20.22 -9.60
C VAL A 122 -19.01 19.90 -10.47
N SER A 123 -19.68 20.93 -11.00
CA SER A 123 -20.80 20.78 -11.93
C SER A 123 -20.60 21.67 -13.15
N ILE A 124 -21.27 21.36 -14.26
CA ILE A 124 -21.19 22.13 -15.50
C ILE A 124 -22.53 22.85 -15.69
N LYS A 125 -22.52 24.19 -15.78
CA LYS A 125 -23.69 25.00 -16.13
C LYS A 125 -23.28 26.08 -17.13
N ASP A 126 -24.05 26.23 -18.20
CA ASP A 126 -23.84 27.25 -19.23
C ASP A 126 -22.38 27.32 -19.75
N GLN A 127 -21.80 26.15 -20.03
CA GLN A 127 -20.39 25.98 -20.47
C GLN A 127 -19.32 26.48 -19.45
N LYS A 128 -19.71 26.71 -18.20
CA LYS A 128 -18.80 27.03 -17.08
C LYS A 128 -18.75 25.89 -16.09
N LEU A 129 -17.59 25.76 -15.44
CA LEU A 129 -17.42 24.82 -14.33
C LEU A 129 -17.71 25.56 -13.03
N GLU A 130 -18.73 25.09 -12.29
CA GLU A 130 -19.07 25.54 -10.95
C GLU A 130 -18.45 24.59 -9.93
N PHE A 131 -17.63 25.16 -9.04
CA PHE A 131 -17.02 24.47 -7.93
C PHE A 131 -17.73 24.87 -6.65
N GLU A 132 -18.02 23.91 -5.78
CA GLU A 132 -18.60 24.13 -4.45
C GLU A 132 -17.83 23.29 -3.43
N GLN A 133 -17.59 23.85 -2.24
CA GLN A 133 -16.98 23.13 -1.13
C GLN A 133 -17.93 22.99 0.06
N THR A 134 -17.87 21.82 0.70
CA THR A 134 -18.53 21.52 1.97
C THR A 134 -17.58 20.75 2.87
N GLN A 135 -17.77 20.76 4.19
CA GLN A 135 -16.98 19.91 5.08
C GLN A 135 -17.40 18.44 4.95
N PHE A 136 -16.41 17.53 4.78
CA PHE A 136 -16.66 16.09 4.85
C PHE A 136 -17.03 15.69 6.27
N LEU A 137 -18.17 15.01 6.42
CA LEU A 137 -18.58 14.33 7.64
C LEU A 137 -18.94 12.88 7.27
N SER A 138 -18.45 11.91 8.04
CA SER A 138 -18.74 10.48 7.80
C SER A 138 -20.23 10.14 7.92
N SER A 139 -21.02 10.99 8.55
CA SER A 139 -22.49 10.92 8.61
C SER A 139 -23.19 11.29 7.29
N GLY A 140 -22.49 11.93 6.35
CA GLY A 140 -23.07 12.48 5.13
C GLY A 140 -23.82 13.81 5.29
N SER A 141 -23.89 14.37 6.51
CA SER A 141 -24.46 15.69 6.77
C SER A 141 -23.53 16.81 6.28
N GLN A 142 -24.08 17.99 5.99
CA GLN A 142 -23.27 19.17 5.68
C GLN A 142 -22.65 19.75 6.95
N GLY A 143 -21.34 19.99 6.94
CA GLY A 143 -20.64 20.75 7.98
C GLY A 143 -20.33 22.17 7.53
N ASP A 144 -20.10 23.06 8.50
CA ASP A 144 -19.86 24.50 8.27
C ASP A 144 -18.40 24.87 7.98
N GLY A 145 -17.48 23.90 8.04
CA GLY A 145 -16.07 24.13 7.75
C GLY A 145 -15.84 24.65 6.33
N GLN A 146 -14.89 25.60 6.21
CA GLN A 146 -14.54 26.23 4.94
C GLN A 146 -13.03 26.41 4.85
N TRP A 147 -12.42 25.96 3.75
CA TRP A 147 -10.98 25.98 3.54
C TRP A 147 -10.62 26.86 2.34
N ILE A 148 -9.37 27.29 2.32
CA ILE A 148 -8.75 27.78 1.09
C ILE A 148 -8.16 26.57 0.38
N VAL A 149 -8.87 26.08 -0.64
CA VAL A 149 -8.51 24.84 -1.34
C VAL A 149 -7.74 25.18 -2.63
N PRO A 150 -6.48 24.75 -2.78
CA PRO A 150 -5.78 24.86 -4.05
C PRO A 150 -6.33 23.82 -5.03
N ILE A 151 -6.94 24.28 -6.12
CA ILE A 151 -7.51 23.44 -7.17
C ILE A 151 -6.59 23.48 -8.39
N SER A 152 -6.29 22.29 -8.92
CA SER A 152 -5.63 22.09 -10.22
C SER A 152 -6.62 21.43 -11.17
N LEU A 153 -7.02 22.15 -12.21
CA LEU A 153 -7.97 21.69 -13.22
C LEU A 153 -7.23 21.45 -14.55
N CYS A 154 -7.38 20.26 -15.12
CA CYS A 154 -6.97 19.98 -16.51
C CYS A 154 -8.22 19.81 -17.38
N CYS A 155 -8.31 20.53 -18.51
CA CYS A 155 -9.44 20.41 -19.44
C CYS A 155 -8.94 20.03 -20.84
N GLY A 156 -9.44 18.92 -21.38
CA GLY A 156 -9.09 18.42 -22.73
C GLY A 156 -7.71 17.78 -22.86
N SER A 157 -6.69 18.28 -22.14
CA SER A 157 -5.34 17.71 -22.06
C SER A 157 -4.73 17.96 -20.67
N TYR A 158 -3.89 17.04 -20.18
CA TYR A 158 -3.11 17.22 -18.96
C TYR A 158 -2.07 18.35 -19.07
N GLU A 159 -1.70 18.74 -20.29
CA GLU A 159 -0.80 19.88 -20.55
C GLU A 159 -1.51 21.23 -20.36
N ALA A 160 -2.85 21.25 -20.42
CA ALA A 160 -3.69 22.44 -20.23
C ALA A 160 -4.19 22.53 -18.78
N CYS A 161 -3.26 22.72 -17.83
CA CYS A 161 -3.56 22.79 -16.40
C CYS A 161 -3.77 24.24 -15.91
N LYS A 162 -4.93 24.52 -15.34
CA LYS A 162 -5.30 25.78 -14.68
C LYS A 162 -5.32 25.61 -13.17
N ASN A 163 -4.59 26.46 -12.45
CA ASN A 163 -4.55 26.45 -10.99
C ASN A 163 -5.28 27.67 -10.42
N PHE A 164 -6.06 27.48 -9.35
CA PHE A 164 -6.70 28.59 -8.62
C PHE A 164 -6.98 28.21 -7.16
N LEU A 165 -7.27 29.20 -6.32
CA LEU A 165 -7.66 29.01 -4.93
C LEU A 165 -9.18 29.14 -4.79
N LEU A 166 -9.86 28.05 -4.40
CA LEU A 166 -11.26 28.09 -3.97
C LEU A 166 -11.29 28.62 -2.52
N GLN A 167 -11.55 29.91 -2.36
CA GLN A 167 -11.60 30.58 -1.05
C GLN A 167 -13.02 30.62 -0.47
N ASP A 168 -14.00 30.86 -1.33
CA ASP A 168 -15.41 30.94 -0.96
C ASP A 168 -16.09 29.57 -1.01
N ARG A 169 -17.34 29.49 -0.53
CA ARG A 169 -18.14 28.26 -0.61
C ARG A 169 -18.31 27.77 -2.04
N SER A 170 -18.36 28.68 -3.02
CA SER A 170 -18.44 28.34 -4.44
C SER A 170 -17.73 29.35 -5.33
N THR A 171 -17.36 28.91 -6.54
CA THR A 171 -16.84 29.78 -7.60
C THR A 171 -17.13 29.20 -8.98
N SER A 172 -17.06 30.03 -10.02
CA SER A 172 -17.28 29.62 -11.41
C SER A 172 -16.09 30.01 -12.27
N ILE A 173 -15.59 29.07 -13.08
CA ILE A 173 -14.46 29.33 -13.99
C ILE A 173 -14.77 28.89 -15.43
N ASN A 174 -14.23 29.65 -16.39
CA ASN A 174 -14.18 29.27 -17.79
C ASN A 174 -13.05 28.25 -18.02
N ALA A 175 -13.28 27.32 -18.95
CA ALA A 175 -12.40 26.18 -19.24
C ALA A 175 -11.13 26.52 -20.06
N ASP A 176 -10.94 27.77 -20.51
CA ASP A 176 -9.86 28.10 -21.46
C ASP A 176 -8.59 28.67 -20.81
N GLY A 177 -7.44 28.10 -21.22
CA GLY A 177 -6.08 28.69 -21.18
C GLY A 177 -5.39 28.82 -19.82
N ALA A 178 -4.08 28.49 -19.76
CA ALA A 178 -3.23 28.59 -18.58
C ALA A 178 -1.97 29.44 -18.83
N PRO A 179 -1.59 30.37 -17.93
CA PRO A 179 -0.23 30.90 -17.86
C PRO A 179 0.69 29.97 -17.03
N SER A 180 1.92 29.73 -17.52
CA SER A 180 2.92 28.82 -16.93
C SER A 180 4.01 29.57 -16.15
N TRP A 181 4.07 29.37 -14.84
CA TRP A 181 5.21 29.73 -13.97
C TRP A 181 5.77 28.50 -13.22
N ILE A 182 5.28 27.31 -13.54
CA ILE A 182 5.67 26.05 -12.92
C ILE A 182 6.86 25.45 -13.67
N LYS A 183 7.93 25.15 -12.95
CA LYS A 183 9.13 24.53 -13.52
C LYS A 183 8.91 23.03 -13.73
N VAL A 184 8.50 22.65 -14.93
CA VAL A 184 8.40 21.24 -15.34
C VAL A 184 9.80 20.67 -15.59
N LEU A 185 10.09 19.49 -15.06
CA LEU A 185 11.32 18.73 -15.29
C LEU A 185 10.99 17.47 -16.09
N GLU A 186 11.59 17.33 -17.26
CA GLU A 186 11.47 16.11 -18.07
C GLU A 186 12.66 15.19 -17.80
N PRO A 187 12.46 13.85 -17.77
CA PRO A 187 13.58 12.92 -17.75
C PRO A 187 14.36 13.05 -19.07
N TRP A 188 15.67 12.88 -18.99
CA TRP A 188 16.52 12.80 -20.17
C TRP A 188 16.52 11.40 -20.78
N LYS A 189 16.20 10.38 -19.96
CA LYS A 189 16.17 8.99 -20.35
C LYS A 189 15.11 8.25 -19.53
N VAL A 190 14.20 7.56 -20.21
CA VAL A 190 13.27 6.59 -19.66
C VAL A 190 13.68 5.19 -20.14
N GLU A 191 13.87 4.25 -19.21
CA GLU A 191 14.26 2.87 -19.54
C GLU A 191 13.40 1.87 -18.77
N LEU A 192 12.74 0.97 -19.50
CA LEU A 192 12.09 -0.20 -18.93
C LEU A 192 13.10 -1.35 -18.89
N ILE A 193 13.36 -1.89 -17.70
CA ILE A 193 14.23 -3.05 -17.48
C ILE A 193 13.33 -4.27 -17.32
N GLU A 194 13.05 -4.96 -18.42
CA GLU A 194 12.05 -6.03 -18.49
C GLU A 194 12.33 -7.19 -17.52
N GLN A 195 13.60 -7.57 -17.33
CA GLN A 195 13.98 -8.68 -16.44
C GLN A 195 13.64 -8.41 -14.97
N ASP A 196 13.69 -7.13 -14.56
CA ASP A 196 13.46 -6.70 -13.19
C ASP A 196 12.07 -6.06 -13.03
N GLU A 197 11.30 -5.91 -14.12
CA GLU A 197 9.98 -5.26 -14.15
C GLU A 197 9.97 -3.86 -13.52
N ILE A 198 11.03 -3.08 -13.81
CA ILE A 198 11.18 -1.70 -13.32
C ILE A 198 11.28 -0.68 -14.46
N LEU A 199 10.67 0.47 -14.24
CA LEU A 199 10.82 1.68 -15.04
C LEU A 199 11.77 2.63 -14.33
N VAL A 200 12.89 2.95 -14.97
CA VAL A 200 13.86 3.91 -14.45
C VAL A 200 13.78 5.23 -15.24
N LEU A 201 13.52 6.31 -14.52
CA LEU A 201 13.49 7.67 -15.03
C LEU A 201 14.76 8.38 -14.58
N GLU A 202 15.61 8.82 -15.52
CA GLU A 202 16.83 9.58 -15.22
C GLU A 202 16.68 11.04 -15.64
N PHE A 203 16.96 11.97 -14.73
CA PHE A 203 16.88 13.41 -14.94
C PHE A 203 18.28 14.02 -15.10
N ARG A 204 18.45 15.00 -15.99
CA ARG A 204 19.76 15.69 -16.21
C ARG A 204 20.28 16.34 -14.93
N LYS A 205 19.36 16.89 -14.13
CA LYS A 205 19.64 17.61 -12.89
C LYS A 205 19.09 16.80 -11.71
N THR A 206 19.75 16.94 -10.56
CA THR A 206 19.25 16.40 -9.30
C THR A 206 17.86 16.96 -9.03
N LEU A 207 16.92 16.08 -8.74
CA LEU A 207 15.57 16.45 -8.35
C LEU A 207 15.60 17.22 -7.03
N PRO A 208 14.78 18.28 -6.87
CA PRO A 208 14.62 18.92 -5.58
C PRO A 208 14.02 17.91 -4.60
N ILE A 209 14.52 17.90 -3.36
CA ILE A 209 13.92 17.09 -2.30
C ILE A 209 12.56 17.74 -1.93
N GLY A 210 11.60 16.92 -1.53
CA GLY A 210 10.23 17.31 -1.20
C GLY A 210 9.20 16.83 -2.21
N LEU A 211 7.97 17.34 -2.07
CA LEU A 211 6.85 16.91 -2.88
C LEU A 211 6.94 17.42 -4.32
N GLY A 212 6.61 16.54 -5.26
CA GLY A 212 6.34 16.87 -6.64
C GLY A 212 5.28 15.94 -7.22
N VAL A 213 4.83 16.25 -8.43
CA VAL A 213 3.89 15.41 -9.18
C VAL A 213 4.64 14.78 -10.35
N LEU A 214 4.67 13.46 -10.38
CA LEU A 214 5.18 12.68 -11.51
C LEU A 214 4.00 12.27 -12.39
N ALA A 215 3.93 12.80 -13.61
CA ALA A 215 2.94 12.41 -14.60
C ALA A 215 3.58 11.47 -15.62
N ILE A 216 2.91 10.35 -15.93
CA ILE A 216 3.36 9.36 -16.90
C ILE A 216 2.17 8.95 -17.78
N GLY A 217 2.29 9.15 -19.09
CA GLY A 217 1.44 8.51 -20.10
C GLY A 217 2.01 7.15 -20.52
N PHE A 218 1.14 6.17 -20.74
CA PHE A 218 1.54 4.81 -21.10
C PHE A 218 0.51 4.11 -21.99
N GLU A 219 0.98 3.11 -22.72
CA GLU A 219 0.15 2.14 -23.42
C GLU A 219 0.44 0.72 -22.92
N GLY A 220 -0.58 -0.14 -22.94
CA GLY A 220 -0.43 -1.54 -22.59
C GLY A 220 -1.32 -2.45 -23.44
N THR A 221 -1.10 -3.76 -23.29
CA THR A 221 -1.88 -4.80 -23.97
C THR A 221 -2.80 -5.47 -22.96
N LEU A 222 -4.07 -5.68 -23.34
CA LEU A 222 -4.96 -6.56 -22.57
C LEU A 222 -4.52 -8.01 -22.81
N ASN A 223 -3.61 -8.48 -21.96
CA ASN A 223 -3.00 -9.81 -22.08
C ASN A 223 -4.02 -10.94 -21.87
N ASP A 224 -3.64 -12.17 -22.21
CA ASP A 224 -4.42 -13.39 -21.96
C ASP A 224 -3.92 -14.17 -20.72
N GLY A 225 -3.00 -13.58 -19.95
CA GLY A 225 -2.31 -14.22 -18.82
C GLY A 225 -3.03 -14.11 -17.48
N MET A 226 -4.22 -13.49 -17.44
CA MET A 226 -4.99 -13.23 -16.22
C MET A 226 -4.23 -12.42 -15.15
N LYS A 227 -3.42 -11.47 -15.60
CA LYS A 227 -2.59 -10.62 -14.73
C LYS A 227 -2.75 -9.16 -15.07
N GLY A 228 -2.76 -8.31 -14.07
CA GLY A 228 -2.81 -6.87 -14.26
C GLY A 228 -4.12 -6.45 -14.91
N PHE A 229 -4.05 -5.78 -16.06
CA PHE A 229 -5.23 -5.43 -16.85
C PHE A 229 -5.29 -6.30 -18.11
N TYR A 230 -6.18 -7.29 -18.10
CA TYR A 230 -6.19 -8.39 -19.05
C TYR A 230 -7.56 -8.52 -19.73
N ARG A 231 -7.60 -9.30 -20.82
CA ARG A 231 -8.84 -9.56 -21.56
C ARG A 231 -9.47 -10.87 -21.09
N SER A 232 -10.78 -10.84 -20.88
CA SER A 232 -11.64 -12.02 -20.77
C SER A 232 -12.71 -11.98 -21.86
N LYS A 233 -13.50 -13.05 -21.98
CA LYS A 233 -14.58 -13.17 -22.95
C LYS A 233 -15.88 -13.53 -22.24
N TYR A 234 -16.99 -12.93 -22.67
CA TYR A 234 -18.33 -13.28 -22.23
C TYR A 234 -19.24 -13.48 -23.44
N GLU A 235 -20.33 -14.22 -23.26
CA GLU A 235 -21.33 -14.43 -24.29
C GLU A 235 -22.53 -13.52 -24.04
N HIS A 236 -22.98 -12.81 -25.07
CA HIS A 236 -24.18 -11.98 -25.00
C HIS A 236 -24.95 -12.10 -26.31
N ASN A 237 -26.19 -12.59 -26.24
CA ASN A 237 -27.05 -12.87 -27.39
C ASN A 237 -26.41 -13.82 -28.42
N GLY A 238 -25.66 -14.84 -27.97
CA GLY A 238 -24.98 -15.82 -28.84
C GLY A 238 -23.67 -15.33 -29.45
N GLU A 239 -23.25 -14.09 -29.18
CA GLU A 239 -21.98 -13.53 -29.65
C GLU A 239 -20.94 -13.50 -28.54
N LYS A 240 -19.71 -13.95 -28.83
CA LYS A 240 -18.56 -13.81 -27.93
C LYS A 240 -18.03 -12.37 -28.00
N LYS A 241 -18.03 -11.68 -26.86
CA LYS A 241 -17.52 -10.31 -26.71
C LYS A 241 -16.33 -10.27 -25.77
N ASN A 242 -15.38 -9.39 -26.05
CA ASN A 242 -14.24 -9.14 -25.18
C ASN A 242 -14.69 -8.26 -24.01
N MET A 243 -14.10 -8.49 -22.84
CA MET A 243 -14.22 -7.66 -21.63
C MET A 243 -12.82 -7.41 -21.08
N ALA A 244 -12.57 -6.22 -20.55
CA ALA A 244 -11.34 -5.94 -19.82
C ALA A 244 -11.58 -6.20 -18.33
N VAL A 245 -10.66 -6.92 -17.70
CA VAL A 245 -10.73 -7.33 -16.29
C VAL A 245 -9.44 -6.94 -15.60
N THR A 246 -9.53 -6.54 -14.34
CA THR A 246 -8.36 -6.23 -13.51
C THR A 246 -8.14 -7.33 -12.48
N GLN A 247 -6.91 -7.82 -12.38
CA GLN A 247 -6.44 -8.75 -11.36
C GLN A 247 -5.08 -8.26 -10.89
N PHE A 248 -5.09 -7.43 -9.86
CA PHE A 248 -3.89 -6.87 -9.23
C PHE A 248 -3.45 -7.73 -8.05
N GLU A 249 -3.28 -9.03 -8.30
CA GLU A 249 -2.52 -9.91 -7.38
C GLU A 249 -1.13 -9.31 -7.11
N PRO A 250 -0.42 -9.75 -6.05
CA PRO A 250 0.79 -9.07 -5.65
C PRO A 250 1.78 -8.95 -6.81
N ALA A 251 2.22 -7.72 -7.09
CA ALA A 251 3.11 -7.33 -8.19
C ALA A 251 2.50 -7.32 -9.60
N ASP A 252 1.16 -7.36 -9.76
CA ASP A 252 0.54 -7.28 -11.09
C ASP A 252 -0.09 -5.91 -11.41
N ALA A 253 -0.13 -4.96 -10.47
CA ALA A 253 -0.57 -3.60 -10.78
C ALA A 253 0.38 -2.88 -11.75
N ARG A 254 1.68 -3.22 -11.73
CA ARG A 254 2.72 -2.74 -12.68
C ARG A 254 2.47 -3.09 -14.13
N ARG A 255 1.58 -4.06 -14.40
CA ARG A 255 1.12 -4.44 -15.76
C ARG A 255 -0.06 -3.60 -16.23
N CYS A 256 -0.63 -2.78 -15.36
CA CYS A 256 -1.73 -1.87 -15.67
C CYS A 256 -1.27 -0.42 -15.70
N PHE A 257 -0.41 0.00 -14.77
CA PHE A 257 0.15 1.35 -14.75
C PHE A 257 1.51 1.37 -14.01
N PRO A 258 2.44 2.28 -14.33
CA PRO A 258 3.69 2.42 -13.58
C PRO A 258 3.42 2.82 -12.13
N CYS A 259 3.94 2.04 -11.16
CA CYS A 259 3.64 2.25 -9.75
C CYS A 259 4.67 1.63 -8.81
N TRP A 260 4.54 1.87 -7.51
CA TRP A 260 5.25 1.11 -6.47
C TRP A 260 4.34 -0.03 -5.99
N ASP A 261 4.17 -1.05 -6.81
CA ASP A 261 3.33 -2.20 -6.49
C ASP A 261 4.11 -3.28 -5.72
N GLU A 262 4.08 -3.10 -4.42
CA GLU A 262 4.38 -4.15 -3.47
C GLU A 262 3.09 -4.49 -2.70
N PRO A 263 2.04 -5.07 -3.34
CA PRO A 263 0.78 -5.32 -2.66
C PRO A 263 1.00 -6.39 -1.60
N ALA A 264 0.78 -6.04 -0.34
CA ALA A 264 0.66 -7.03 0.71
C ALA A 264 -0.67 -7.79 0.53
N CYS A 265 -0.74 -9.07 0.88
CA CYS A 265 -1.97 -9.88 0.94
C CYS A 265 -3.05 -9.34 1.90
N LYS A 266 -2.89 -8.13 2.45
CA LYS A 266 -3.73 -7.53 3.50
C LYS A 266 -5.17 -7.26 3.09
N ILE A 267 -5.48 -7.15 1.79
CA ILE A 267 -6.87 -6.90 1.35
C ILE A 267 -7.78 -8.11 1.59
N SER A 268 -7.28 -9.34 1.40
CA SER A 268 -8.07 -10.56 1.60
C SER A 268 -8.46 -10.72 3.07
N PHE A 269 -7.54 -10.46 4.00
CA PHE A 269 -7.84 -10.48 5.44
C PHE A 269 -8.89 -9.44 5.84
N LYS A 270 -8.87 -8.24 5.25
CA LYS A 270 -9.90 -7.22 5.51
C LYS A 270 -11.28 -7.66 5.01
N VAL A 271 -11.37 -8.19 3.79
CA VAL A 271 -12.63 -8.69 3.22
C VAL A 271 -13.16 -9.85 4.05
N ALA A 272 -12.31 -10.82 4.40
CA ALA A 272 -12.68 -11.95 5.24
C ALA A 272 -13.18 -11.50 6.62
N ARG A 273 -12.53 -10.51 7.24
CA ARG A 273 -12.99 -9.94 8.51
C ARG A 273 -14.35 -9.27 8.39
N ILE A 274 -14.54 -8.40 7.39
CA ILE A 274 -15.82 -7.70 7.19
C ILE A 274 -16.94 -8.71 6.95
N ALA A 275 -16.68 -9.73 6.14
CA ALA A 275 -17.67 -10.74 5.86
C ALA A 275 -17.95 -11.66 7.05
N ALA A 276 -16.97 -11.91 7.92
CA ALA A 276 -17.20 -12.66 9.15
C ALA A 276 -18.18 -11.93 10.08
N ASP A 277 -18.14 -10.60 10.09
CA ASP A 277 -19.05 -9.77 10.89
C ASP A 277 -20.41 -9.57 10.18
N ALA A 278 -20.41 -9.38 8.85
CA ALA A 278 -21.61 -9.00 8.09
C ALA A 278 -22.43 -10.20 7.57
N THR A 279 -21.76 -11.30 7.19
CA THR A 279 -22.35 -12.50 6.57
C THR A 279 -21.61 -13.78 7.03
N PRO A 280 -21.68 -14.16 8.31
CA PRO A 280 -20.94 -15.31 8.86
C PRO A 280 -21.19 -16.62 8.10
N GLU A 281 -22.42 -16.84 7.61
CA GLU A 281 -22.82 -18.04 6.87
C GLU A 281 -22.11 -18.21 5.52
N LEU A 282 -21.52 -17.15 4.97
CA LEU A 282 -20.75 -17.18 3.72
C LEU A 282 -19.25 -17.36 3.94
N MET A 283 -18.79 -17.50 5.19
CA MET A 283 -17.35 -17.49 5.49
C MET A 283 -16.59 -18.63 4.84
N ASP A 284 -17.17 -19.82 4.76
CA ASP A 284 -16.53 -20.94 4.07
C ASP A 284 -16.38 -20.67 2.57
N ASN A 285 -17.40 -20.08 1.93
CA ASN A 285 -17.32 -19.69 0.52
C ASN A 285 -16.23 -18.63 0.29
N ILE A 286 -16.07 -17.69 1.22
CA ILE A 286 -15.05 -16.64 1.14
C ILE A 286 -13.64 -17.21 1.36
N LYS A 287 -13.49 -18.13 2.31
CA LYS A 287 -12.23 -18.89 2.50
C LYS A 287 -11.89 -19.64 1.21
N GLN A 288 -12.83 -20.38 0.64
CA GLN A 288 -12.63 -21.14 -0.61
C GLN A 288 -12.31 -20.23 -1.81
N PHE A 289 -12.96 -19.07 -1.91
CA PHE A 289 -12.63 -18.06 -2.92
C PHE A 289 -11.17 -17.61 -2.81
N PHE A 290 -10.71 -17.23 -1.61
CA PHE A 290 -9.33 -16.78 -1.42
C PHE A 290 -8.32 -17.92 -1.56
N ILE A 291 -8.65 -19.15 -1.14
CA ILE A 291 -7.83 -20.33 -1.41
C ILE A 291 -7.66 -20.49 -2.93
N SER A 292 -8.75 -20.50 -3.68
CA SER A 292 -8.73 -20.66 -5.14
C SER A 292 -7.94 -19.54 -5.82
N LEU A 293 -8.06 -18.31 -5.33
CA LEU A 293 -7.32 -17.16 -5.84
C LEU A 293 -5.81 -17.34 -5.64
N PHE A 294 -5.38 -17.80 -4.46
CA PHE A 294 -3.96 -17.89 -4.12
C PHE A 294 -3.29 -19.19 -4.53
N GLN A 295 -4.05 -20.27 -4.72
CA GLN A 295 -3.54 -21.62 -4.96
C GLN A 295 -2.68 -21.68 -6.22
N TYR A 296 -3.15 -21.12 -7.35
CA TYR A 296 -2.41 -21.13 -8.60
C TYR A 296 -1.02 -20.47 -8.45
N SER A 297 -0.99 -19.30 -7.82
CA SER A 297 0.24 -18.56 -7.56
C SER A 297 1.16 -19.30 -6.57
N ALA A 298 0.61 -19.98 -5.57
CA ALA A 298 1.38 -20.83 -4.64
C ALA A 298 2.01 -22.05 -5.31
N GLU A 299 1.26 -22.76 -6.16
CA GLU A 299 1.75 -23.90 -6.94
C GLU A 299 2.87 -23.48 -7.89
N LYS A 300 2.71 -22.31 -8.51
CA LYS A 300 3.73 -21.74 -9.39
C LYS A 300 4.99 -21.33 -8.63
N LEU A 301 4.89 -20.75 -7.43
CA LEU A 301 6.06 -20.29 -6.67
C LEU A 301 6.76 -21.43 -5.92
N GLY A 302 5.98 -22.39 -5.41
CA GLY A 302 6.46 -23.48 -4.56
C GLY A 302 7.02 -23.00 -3.22
N TRP A 303 7.44 -23.94 -2.38
CA TRP A 303 8.08 -23.65 -1.09
C TRP A 303 9.58 -23.37 -1.19
N GLU A 304 10.22 -23.83 -2.27
CA GLU A 304 11.67 -23.70 -2.48
C GLU A 304 11.99 -22.51 -3.39
N PRO A 305 13.11 -21.82 -3.14
CA PRO A 305 13.67 -20.87 -4.09
C PRO A 305 14.01 -21.54 -5.43
N LYS A 306 13.67 -20.87 -6.54
CA LYS A 306 13.96 -21.32 -7.91
C LYS A 306 15.16 -20.57 -8.47
N GLN A 307 15.91 -21.22 -9.36
CA GLN A 307 17.06 -20.60 -10.02
C GLN A 307 16.60 -19.42 -10.88
N GLY A 308 17.19 -18.25 -10.67
CA GLY A 308 16.87 -17.02 -11.41
C GLY A 308 15.57 -16.35 -10.96
N GLU A 309 14.96 -16.77 -9.85
CA GLU A 309 13.78 -16.08 -9.32
C GLU A 309 14.10 -14.69 -8.79
N SER A 310 13.15 -13.78 -8.91
CA SER A 310 13.29 -12.43 -8.36
C SER A 310 13.12 -12.46 -6.84
N HIS A 311 13.68 -11.47 -6.14
CA HIS A 311 13.39 -11.31 -4.71
C HIS A 311 11.90 -11.07 -4.43
N LEU A 312 11.19 -10.46 -5.39
CA LEU A 312 9.76 -10.25 -5.28
C LEU A 312 9.01 -11.58 -5.27
N ASP A 313 9.45 -12.58 -6.05
CA ASP A 313 8.92 -13.95 -6.01
C ASP A 313 9.17 -14.59 -4.63
N ALA A 314 10.35 -14.36 -4.04
CA ALA A 314 10.66 -14.85 -2.69
C ALA A 314 9.80 -14.21 -1.60
N MET A 315 9.58 -12.89 -1.66
CA MET A 315 8.68 -12.18 -0.75
C MET A 315 7.24 -12.63 -0.93
N LEU A 316 6.79 -12.75 -2.18
CA LEU A 316 5.44 -13.15 -2.54
C LEU A 316 5.12 -14.58 -2.06
N ARG A 317 6.08 -15.49 -2.21
CA ARG A 317 5.97 -16.88 -1.71
C ARG A 317 5.57 -16.89 -0.23
N GLY A 318 6.30 -16.16 0.61
CA GLY A 318 6.03 -16.11 2.05
C GLY A 318 4.63 -15.58 2.37
N GLU A 319 4.20 -14.52 1.68
CA GLU A 319 2.89 -13.90 1.87
C GLU A 319 1.73 -14.80 1.42
N ILE A 320 1.82 -15.41 0.22
CA ILE A 320 0.81 -16.32 -0.31
C ILE A 320 0.67 -17.58 0.53
N LEU A 321 1.79 -18.21 0.91
CA LEU A 321 1.75 -19.41 1.76
C LEU A 321 1.16 -19.09 3.14
N THR A 322 1.46 -17.91 3.69
CA THR A 322 0.84 -17.45 4.94
C THR A 322 -0.66 -17.24 4.77
N ALA A 323 -1.10 -16.61 3.68
CA ALA A 323 -2.52 -16.42 3.40
C ALA A 323 -3.26 -17.76 3.28
N LEU A 324 -2.72 -18.70 2.51
CA LEU A 324 -3.28 -20.05 2.37
C LEU A 324 -3.36 -20.79 3.71
N ALA A 325 -2.36 -20.66 4.57
CA ALA A 325 -2.39 -21.21 5.92
C ALA A 325 -3.52 -20.62 6.77
N VAL A 326 -3.71 -19.29 6.74
CA VAL A 326 -4.80 -18.57 7.43
C VAL A 326 -6.17 -19.00 6.92
N PHE A 327 -6.34 -19.17 5.61
CA PHE A 327 -7.63 -19.57 5.02
C PHE A 327 -7.95 -21.06 5.15
N GLY A 328 -7.01 -21.87 5.66
CA GLY A 328 -7.24 -23.29 5.93
C GLY A 328 -6.95 -24.21 4.74
N HIS A 329 -6.06 -23.84 3.81
CA HIS A 329 -5.68 -24.71 2.70
C HIS A 329 -4.91 -25.94 3.20
N GLU A 330 -5.53 -27.12 3.11
CA GLU A 330 -5.02 -28.35 3.70
C GLU A 330 -3.61 -28.73 3.23
N GLU A 331 -3.33 -28.62 1.93
CA GLU A 331 -2.05 -29.05 1.38
C GLU A 331 -0.91 -28.15 1.87
N THR A 332 -1.18 -26.83 1.93
CA THR A 332 -0.24 -25.87 2.53
C THR A 332 0.00 -26.20 4.00
N GLN A 333 -1.05 -26.56 4.76
CA GLN A 333 -0.90 -26.90 6.19
C GLN A 333 -0.10 -28.20 6.41
N LYS A 334 -0.33 -29.22 5.58
CA LYS A 334 0.41 -30.49 5.64
C LYS A 334 1.90 -30.26 5.35
N GLU A 335 2.22 -29.55 4.28
CA GLU A 335 3.61 -29.27 3.89
C GLU A 335 4.31 -28.33 4.88
N ALA A 336 3.60 -27.31 5.38
CA ALA A 336 4.05 -26.44 6.45
C ALA A 336 4.45 -27.22 7.71
N SER A 337 3.59 -28.14 8.14
CA SER A 337 3.82 -28.97 9.33
C SER A 337 5.01 -29.89 9.15
N ARG A 338 5.16 -30.51 7.98
CA ARG A 338 6.33 -31.34 7.63
C ARG A 338 7.63 -30.54 7.75
N ARG A 339 7.67 -29.33 7.18
CA ARG A 339 8.84 -28.45 7.22
C ARG A 339 9.13 -27.92 8.62
N PHE A 340 8.08 -27.61 9.39
CA PHE A 340 8.23 -27.20 10.79
C PHE A 340 8.83 -28.33 11.63
N ASN A 341 8.38 -29.58 11.45
CA ASN A 341 8.97 -30.73 12.16
C ASN A 341 10.45 -30.92 11.81
N ALA A 342 10.83 -30.81 10.54
CA ALA A 342 12.24 -30.84 10.14
C ALA A 342 13.04 -29.70 10.80
N PHE A 343 12.45 -28.50 10.93
CA PHE A 343 13.05 -27.37 11.64
C PHE A 343 13.16 -27.59 13.15
N LEU A 344 12.24 -28.38 13.73
CA LEU A 344 12.30 -28.80 15.14
C LEU A 344 13.45 -29.76 15.42
N GLU A 345 13.83 -30.58 14.45
CA GLU A 345 14.99 -31.49 14.52
C GLU A 345 16.30 -30.77 14.22
N ASP A 346 16.31 -29.90 13.21
CA ASP A 346 17.48 -29.10 12.80
C ASP A 346 17.08 -27.64 12.54
N ARG A 347 17.48 -26.73 13.43
CA ARG A 347 17.22 -25.28 13.31
C ARG A 347 17.87 -24.63 12.08
N ASN A 348 18.86 -25.29 11.48
CA ASN A 348 19.57 -24.81 10.30
C ASN A 348 19.10 -25.50 9.01
N THR A 349 18.03 -26.31 9.07
CA THR A 349 17.53 -27.03 7.90
C THR A 349 17.21 -26.06 6.74
N PRO A 350 17.64 -26.37 5.50
CA PRO A 350 17.27 -25.58 4.33
C PRO A 350 15.77 -25.75 3.99
N LEU A 351 15.09 -26.75 4.56
CA LEU A 351 13.67 -27.03 4.30
C LEU A 351 12.72 -25.96 4.83
N LEU A 352 13.16 -25.08 5.74
CA LEU A 352 12.34 -23.99 6.25
C LEU A 352 13.12 -22.67 6.31
N PRO A 353 13.35 -22.02 5.15
CA PRO A 353 14.05 -20.76 5.09
C PRO A 353 13.28 -19.64 5.79
N PRO A 354 13.96 -18.56 6.25
CA PRO A 354 13.33 -17.48 7.01
C PRO A 354 12.08 -16.86 6.39
N ASP A 355 12.02 -16.79 5.06
CA ASP A 355 10.92 -16.15 4.32
C ASP A 355 9.60 -16.95 4.39
N THR A 356 9.66 -18.26 4.60
CA THR A 356 8.47 -19.14 4.67
C THR A 356 8.14 -19.60 6.10
N ARG A 357 8.98 -19.27 7.09
CA ARG A 357 8.75 -19.63 8.51
C ARG A 357 7.40 -19.13 9.03
N LYS A 358 6.97 -17.94 8.61
CA LYS A 358 5.69 -17.37 9.09
C LYS A 358 4.52 -18.24 8.64
N ALA A 359 4.52 -18.66 7.38
CA ALA A 359 3.50 -19.57 6.85
C ALA A 359 3.46 -20.88 7.65
N ALA A 360 4.64 -21.44 7.97
CA ALA A 360 4.72 -22.66 8.77
C ALA A 360 4.18 -22.47 10.19
N TYR A 361 4.55 -21.38 10.87
CA TYR A 361 4.11 -21.13 12.25
C TYR A 361 2.59 -20.88 12.33
N VAL A 362 2.05 -20.11 11.38
CA VAL A 362 0.60 -19.89 11.28
C VAL A 362 -0.14 -21.18 10.99
N ALA A 363 0.35 -22.01 10.05
CA ALA A 363 -0.27 -23.30 9.74
C ALA A 363 -0.29 -24.25 10.96
N VAL A 364 0.81 -24.31 11.71
CA VAL A 364 0.89 -25.09 12.94
C VAL A 364 -0.12 -24.58 13.97
N MET A 365 -0.21 -23.27 14.18
CA MET A 365 -1.16 -22.68 15.14
C MET A 365 -2.62 -22.85 14.71
N GLN A 366 -2.90 -22.91 13.41
CA GLN A 366 -4.25 -23.19 12.87
C GLN A 366 -4.73 -24.61 13.21
N ALA A 367 -3.81 -25.57 13.39
CA ALA A 367 -4.12 -26.93 13.80
C ALA A 367 -4.16 -27.13 15.33
N VAL A 368 -3.68 -26.16 16.11
CA VAL A 368 -3.65 -26.21 17.58
C VAL A 368 -5.05 -26.04 18.16
N ASN A 369 -5.37 -26.82 19.18
CA ASN A 369 -6.56 -26.69 20.00
C ASN A 369 -6.31 -27.23 21.42
N SER A 370 -7.30 -27.11 22.29
CA SER A 370 -7.26 -27.52 23.69
C SER A 370 -6.91 -29.00 23.88
N SER A 371 -7.23 -29.85 22.91
CA SER A 371 -6.92 -31.29 22.93
C SER A 371 -5.57 -31.64 22.32
N ASN A 372 -5.01 -30.77 21.45
CA ASN A 372 -3.69 -30.95 20.83
C ASN A 372 -2.91 -29.63 20.82
N ARG A 373 -2.10 -29.45 21.86
CA ARG A 373 -1.29 -28.25 22.10
C ARG A 373 0.14 -28.31 21.56
N SER A 374 0.55 -29.44 21.00
CA SER A 374 1.96 -29.72 20.64
C SER A 374 2.61 -28.62 19.80
N GLY A 375 1.86 -28.04 18.84
CA GLY A 375 2.32 -26.93 18.01
C GLY A 375 2.61 -25.65 18.80
N TYR A 376 1.74 -25.28 19.73
CA TYR A 376 1.90 -24.11 20.60
C TYR A 376 3.11 -24.26 21.52
N ASP A 377 3.23 -25.41 22.18
CA ASP A 377 4.35 -25.69 23.09
C ASP A 377 5.70 -25.69 22.33
N SER A 378 5.71 -26.23 21.09
CA SER A 378 6.88 -26.23 20.22
C SER A 378 7.28 -24.82 19.78
N LEU A 379 6.33 -23.96 19.40
CA LEU A 379 6.63 -22.57 19.02
C LEU A 379 7.12 -21.74 20.21
N LEU A 380 6.56 -21.93 21.41
CA LEU A 380 7.07 -21.29 22.62
C LEU A 380 8.49 -21.75 22.96
N ARG A 381 8.80 -23.03 22.74
CA ARG A 381 10.18 -23.52 22.89
C ARG A 381 11.13 -22.80 21.94
N VAL A 382 10.79 -22.67 20.65
CA VAL A 382 11.60 -21.92 19.67
C VAL A 382 11.75 -20.45 20.09
N TYR A 383 10.69 -19.81 20.61
CA TYR A 383 10.73 -18.43 21.09
C TYR A 383 11.72 -18.23 22.24
N ARG A 384 11.75 -19.16 23.19
CA ARG A 384 12.63 -19.13 24.36
C ARG A 384 14.08 -19.45 24.02
N GLU A 385 14.31 -20.34 23.05
CA GLU A 385 15.64 -20.77 22.61
C GLU A 385 16.35 -19.73 21.72
N THR A 386 15.61 -18.90 20.99
CA THR A 386 16.19 -17.95 20.01
C THR A 386 16.60 -16.62 20.63
N ASP A 387 17.76 -16.09 20.24
CA ASP A 387 18.18 -14.72 20.56
C ASP A 387 17.85 -13.71 19.44
N LEU A 388 17.35 -14.20 18.30
CA LEU A 388 17.05 -13.38 17.14
C LEU A 388 15.73 -12.62 17.34
N SER A 389 15.82 -11.29 17.45
CA SER A 389 14.63 -10.43 17.61
C SER A 389 13.61 -10.62 16.49
N GLN A 390 14.04 -10.79 15.25
CA GLN A 390 13.13 -11.03 14.11
C GLN A 390 12.37 -12.35 14.25
N GLU A 391 13.02 -13.39 14.79
CA GLU A 391 12.40 -14.69 15.04
C GLU A 391 11.34 -14.58 16.14
N LYS A 392 11.69 -13.90 17.24
CA LYS A 392 10.76 -13.63 18.35
C LYS A 392 9.52 -12.89 17.89
N THR A 393 9.69 -11.80 17.13
CA THR A 393 8.56 -11.05 16.55
C THR A 393 7.73 -11.93 15.62
N ARG A 394 8.34 -12.76 14.78
CA ARG A 394 7.61 -13.66 13.87
C ARG A 394 6.74 -14.64 14.66
N ILE A 395 7.28 -15.27 15.69
CA ILE A 395 6.54 -16.20 16.54
C ILE A 395 5.40 -15.49 17.27
N LEU A 396 5.68 -14.35 17.93
CA LEU A 396 4.67 -13.56 18.63
C LEU A 396 3.52 -13.14 17.71
N SER A 397 3.81 -12.82 16.44
CA SER A 397 2.79 -12.48 15.43
C SER A 397 2.04 -13.69 14.84
N SER A 398 2.47 -14.91 15.17
CA SER A 398 1.87 -16.16 14.66
C SER A 398 1.06 -16.90 15.72
N LEU A 399 1.44 -16.82 17.01
CA LEU A 399 0.68 -17.42 18.11
C LEU A 399 -0.82 -17.03 18.13
N PRO A 400 -1.21 -15.76 17.87
CA PRO A 400 -2.61 -15.35 17.92
C PRO A 400 -3.47 -15.87 16.76
N SER A 401 -2.87 -16.55 15.78
CA SER A 401 -3.62 -17.12 14.65
C SER A 401 -4.35 -18.41 15.02
N CYS A 402 -4.24 -18.92 16.25
CA CYS A 402 -4.99 -20.09 16.69
C CYS A 402 -6.51 -19.80 16.70
N PRO A 403 -7.35 -20.72 16.20
CA PRO A 403 -8.81 -20.54 16.28
C PRO A 403 -9.38 -20.91 17.65
N ASP A 404 -8.65 -21.62 18.52
CA ASP A 404 -9.15 -22.09 19.82
C ASP A 404 -9.12 -20.98 20.88
N PRO A 405 -10.28 -20.57 21.43
CA PRO A 405 -10.39 -19.53 22.45
C PRO A 405 -9.54 -19.77 23.70
N ASN A 406 -9.39 -21.01 24.16
CA ASN A 406 -8.62 -21.33 25.38
C ASN A 406 -7.13 -21.12 25.15
N ILE A 407 -6.63 -21.52 23.98
CA ILE A 407 -5.23 -21.31 23.61
C ILE A 407 -4.97 -19.82 23.41
N ILE A 408 -5.89 -19.07 22.81
CA ILE A 408 -5.78 -17.62 22.70
C ILE A 408 -5.72 -16.96 24.08
N GLN A 409 -6.49 -17.44 25.05
CA GLN A 409 -6.38 -16.95 26.42
C GLN A 409 -4.98 -17.20 27.01
N GLU A 410 -4.37 -18.37 26.78
CA GLU A 410 -2.98 -18.65 27.19
C GLU A 410 -1.98 -17.72 26.47
N VAL A 411 -2.13 -17.49 25.17
CA VAL A 411 -1.31 -16.55 24.39
C VAL A 411 -1.41 -15.13 24.96
N LEU A 412 -2.63 -14.66 25.25
CA LEU A 412 -2.86 -13.34 25.85
C LEU A 412 -2.35 -13.23 27.28
N GLN A 413 -2.32 -14.35 28.01
CA GLN A 413 -1.66 -14.42 29.30
C GLN A 413 -0.15 -14.52 29.17
N PHE A 414 0.42 -14.95 28.06
CA PHE A 414 1.88 -14.97 27.87
C PHE A 414 2.47 -13.57 27.65
N ILE A 415 1.75 -12.71 26.90
CA ILE A 415 2.21 -11.38 26.45
C ILE A 415 2.58 -10.38 27.58
N PRO A 416 1.82 -10.25 28.69
CA PRO A 416 2.08 -9.24 29.71
C PRO A 416 3.09 -9.68 30.77
N PHE A 417 3.60 -10.91 30.70
CA PHE A 417 4.53 -11.44 31.70
C PHE A 417 5.98 -11.25 31.22
N LEU A 418 6.92 -11.32 32.17
CA LEU A 418 8.36 -10.98 32.08
C LEU A 418 9.13 -11.61 30.90
N GLU A 419 8.55 -12.58 30.18
CA GLU A 419 9.17 -13.25 29.04
C GLU A 419 9.10 -12.44 27.74
N VAL A 420 8.11 -11.55 27.57
CA VAL A 420 7.94 -10.72 26.37
C VAL A 420 8.33 -9.27 26.67
N ARG A 421 9.14 -8.66 25.79
CA ARG A 421 9.48 -7.23 25.89
C ARG A 421 8.22 -6.40 25.69
N SER A 422 8.01 -5.38 26.52
CA SER A 422 6.79 -4.55 26.49
C SER A 422 6.50 -3.91 25.13
N GLN A 423 7.54 -3.52 24.38
CA GLN A 423 7.41 -3.00 23.01
C GLN A 423 6.91 -4.04 21.98
N ASP A 424 7.13 -5.33 22.24
CA ASP A 424 6.78 -6.43 21.33
C ASP A 424 5.40 -7.01 21.66
N ALA A 425 4.79 -6.60 22.78
CA ALA A 425 3.50 -7.10 23.23
C ALA A 425 2.38 -6.91 22.20
N VAL A 426 2.45 -5.83 21.41
CA VAL A 426 1.47 -5.53 20.36
C VAL A 426 1.34 -6.63 19.31
N PHE A 427 2.41 -7.39 19.05
CA PHE A 427 2.40 -8.45 18.04
C PHE A 427 1.52 -9.64 18.42
N GLY A 428 1.32 -9.86 19.72
CA GLY A 428 0.47 -10.96 20.21
C GLY A 428 -1.02 -10.59 20.31
N LEU A 429 -1.41 -9.35 20.00
CA LEU A 429 -2.79 -8.87 20.15
C LEU A 429 -3.62 -8.99 18.86
N ASP A 430 -3.00 -9.31 17.72
CA ASP A 430 -3.68 -9.49 16.42
C ASP A 430 -4.35 -10.88 16.35
N VAL A 431 -5.33 -11.12 17.22
CA VAL A 431 -6.00 -12.41 17.36
C VAL A 431 -6.87 -12.75 16.15
N SER A 432 -7.01 -14.05 15.90
CA SER A 432 -7.98 -14.63 14.96
C SER A 432 -9.41 -14.10 15.20
N HIS A 433 -10.28 -14.24 14.20
CA HIS A 433 -11.69 -13.86 14.35
C HIS A 433 -12.35 -14.59 15.53
N GLU A 434 -12.06 -15.88 15.64
CA GLU A 434 -12.51 -16.78 16.68
C GLU A 434 -12.00 -16.38 18.07
N GLY A 435 -10.81 -15.78 18.15
CA GLY A 435 -10.21 -15.31 19.40
C GLY A 435 -10.67 -13.92 19.88
N ARG A 436 -11.45 -13.17 19.09
CA ARG A 436 -11.77 -11.76 19.38
C ARG A 436 -12.52 -11.56 20.69
N ASP A 437 -13.54 -12.38 20.97
CA ASP A 437 -14.33 -12.26 22.19
C ASP A 437 -13.52 -12.62 23.43
N THR A 438 -12.63 -13.62 23.32
CA THR A 438 -11.65 -13.95 24.37
C THR A 438 -10.74 -12.76 24.62
N ALA A 439 -10.17 -12.18 23.56
CA ALA A 439 -9.27 -11.04 23.67
C ALA A 439 -9.96 -9.82 24.29
N TRP A 440 -11.19 -9.53 23.88
CA TRP A 440 -11.97 -8.43 24.45
C TRP A 440 -12.31 -8.67 25.91
N THR A 441 -12.69 -9.90 26.27
CA THR A 441 -12.99 -10.26 27.66
C THR A 441 -11.75 -10.16 28.54
N TRP A 442 -10.63 -10.71 28.08
CA TRP A 442 -9.33 -10.61 28.74
C TRP A 442 -8.91 -9.15 28.95
N LEU A 443 -9.08 -8.30 27.93
CA LEU A 443 -8.71 -6.88 27.99
C LEU A 443 -9.56 -6.13 29.02
N LYS A 444 -10.87 -6.38 29.06
CA LYS A 444 -11.76 -5.79 30.09
C LYS A 444 -11.29 -6.18 31.50
N VAL A 445 -10.98 -7.46 31.73
CA VAL A 445 -10.49 -7.92 33.04
C VAL A 445 -9.18 -7.24 33.43
N LYS A 446 -8.24 -7.05 32.49
CA LYS A 446 -6.94 -6.43 32.76
C LYS A 446 -6.99 -4.90 32.91
N LEU A 447 -7.88 -4.21 32.20
CA LEU A 447 -8.03 -2.75 32.30
C LEU A 447 -8.90 -2.30 33.48
N PHE A 448 -9.84 -3.13 33.92
CA PHE A 448 -10.86 -2.72 34.91
C PHE A 448 -10.75 -3.41 36.28
N LEU A 449 -9.79 -4.31 36.50
CA LEU A 449 -9.45 -4.75 37.86
C LEU A 449 -8.41 -3.81 38.47
N PRO A 450 -8.65 -3.26 39.67
CA PRO A 450 -7.61 -2.52 40.38
C PRO A 450 -6.41 -3.43 40.60
N ILE A 451 -5.21 -2.91 40.39
CA ILE A 451 -3.98 -3.49 40.90
C ILE A 451 -4.13 -3.42 42.43
N ILE A 452 -4.62 -4.49 43.05
CA ILE A 452 -4.69 -4.63 44.52
C ILE A 452 -3.31 -5.04 45.02
#